data_AF-A0A5R2MVU7-F1
#
_entry.id   AF-A0A5R2MVU7-F1
#
_cell.length_a   1.000
_cell.length_b   1.000
_cell.length_c   1.000
_cell.angle_alpha   90.00
_cell.angle_beta   90.00
_cell.angle_gamma   90.00
#
_symmetry.space_group_name_H-M   'P 1'
#
loop_
_entity.id
_entity.type
_entity.pdbx_description
1 polymer ?
#
loop_
_entity_poly.entity_id
_entity_poly.type
_entity_poly.pdbx_seq_one_letter_code
_entity_poly.pdbx_strand_id
1 'polypeptide(L)' 'MPHYERILITGAAGRLGSVLRKGLIPLAKTIRVAGREPFSHLAPHEE' A
#
# COMPACT_ATOMS: atom_id res chain seq x y z
N MET A 1 0.37 13.91 -11.83
CA MET A 1 -0.37 12.69 -12.21
C MET A 1 0.36 11.51 -11.61
N PRO A 2 -0.31 10.57 -10.92
CA PRO A 2 0.35 9.38 -10.41
C PRO A 2 1.00 8.59 -11.56
N HIS A 3 2.22 8.14 -11.35
CA HIS A 3 3.03 7.46 -12.37
C HIS A 3 2.55 6.04 -12.65
N TYR A 4 1.88 5.43 -11.69
CA TYR A 4 1.40 4.05 -11.75
C TYR A 4 -0.11 4.01 -11.47
N GLU A 5 -0.81 3.11 -12.15
CA GLU A 5 -2.22 2.83 -11.82
C GLU A 5 -2.32 2.13 -10.46
N ARG A 6 -1.52 1.08 -10.24
CA ARG A 6 -1.54 0.29 -9.01
C ARG A 6 -0.13 -0.13 -8.60
N ILE A 7 0.16 -0.07 -7.30
CA ILE A 7 1.36 -0.69 -6.70
C ILE A 7 0.92 -1.74 -5.68
N LEU A 8 1.50 -2.94 -5.76
CA LEU A 8 1.32 -4.01 -4.78
C LEU A 8 2.46 -4.00 -3.76
N ILE A 9 2.12 -3.94 -2.47
CA ILE A 9 3.06 -4.05 -1.36
C ILE A 9 2.84 -5.39 -0.64
N THR A 10 3.76 -6.32 -0.80
CA THR A 10 3.79 -7.58 -0.03
C THR A 10 4.57 -7.40 1.26
N GLY A 11 4.14 -8.04 2.35
CA GLY A 11 4.73 -7.80 3.66
C GLY A 11 4.37 -6.41 4.20
N ALA A 12 3.20 -5.89 3.81
CA ALA A 12 2.73 -4.54 4.14
C ALA A 12 2.54 -4.29 5.66
N ALA A 13 2.44 -5.36 6.46
CA ALA A 13 2.39 -5.29 7.93
C ALA A 13 3.78 -5.15 8.58
N GLY A 14 4.87 -5.36 7.83
CA GLY A 14 6.23 -5.22 8.34
C GLY A 14 6.66 -3.77 8.52
N ARG A 15 7.83 -3.57 9.14
CA ARG A 15 8.42 -2.23 9.35
C ARG A 15 8.59 -1.45 8.04
N LEU A 16 9.15 -2.10 7.02
CA LEU A 16 9.34 -1.48 5.71
C LEU A 16 8.00 -1.25 5.01
N GLY A 17 7.14 -2.27 4.98
CA GLY A 17 5.81 -2.18 4.38
C GLY A 17 4.99 -1.00 4.92
N SER A 18 5.04 -0.77 6.23
CA SER A 18 4.34 0.34 6.90
C SER A 18 4.84 1.72 6.47
N VAL A 19 6.13 1.85 6.13
CA VAL A 19 6.69 3.09 5.57
C VAL A 19 6.32 3.24 4.10
N LEU A 20 6.43 2.17 3.32
CA LEU A 20 6.12 2.17 1.88
C LEU A 20 4.65 2.49 1.61
N ARG A 21 3.73 1.99 2.44
CA ARG A 21 2.29 2.33 2.38
C ARG A 21 2.04 3.84 2.36
N LYS A 22 2.87 4.62 3.06
CA LYS A 22 2.77 6.09 3.12
C LYS A 22 3.59 6.79 2.05
N GLY A 23 4.81 6.31 1.82
CA GLY A 23 5.76 6.95 0.90
C GLY A 23 5.37 6.82 -0.58
N LEU A 24 4.63 5.77 -0.94
CA LEU A 24 4.29 5.47 -2.34
C LEU A 24 2.95 6.09 -2.80
N ILE A 25 2.18 6.72 -1.91
CA ILE A 25 0.89 7.36 -2.23
C ILE A 25 0.98 8.31 -3.43
N PRO A 26 1.99 9.20 -3.56
CA PRO A 26 2.04 10.15 -4.68
C PRO A 26 2.30 9.48 -6.03
N LEU A 27 2.80 8.24 -6.02
CA LEU A 27 3.25 7.54 -7.21
C LEU A 27 2.15 6.67 -7.83
N ALA A 28 1.10 6.31 -7.08
CA ALA A 28 0.06 5.40 -7.54
C ALA A 28 -1.35 5.95 -7.35
N LYS A 29 -2.30 5.54 -8.19
CA LYS A 29 -3.73 5.76 -7.89
C LYS A 29 -4.22 4.83 -6.78
N THR A 30 -3.73 3.60 -6.75
CA THR A 30 -4.13 2.57 -5.79
C THR A 30 -2.93 1.86 -5.18
N ILE A 31 -2.93 1.73 -3.85
CA ILE A 31 -1.96 0.92 -3.11
C ILE A 31 -2.64 -0.38 -2.68
N ARG A 32 -2.25 -1.51 -3.25
CA ARG A 32 -2.73 -2.82 -2.82
C ARG A 32 -1.83 -3.38 -1.73
N VAL A 33 -2.38 -3.74 -0.58
CA VAL A 33 -1.61 -4.29 0.53
C VAL A 33 -1.82 -5.79 0.66
N ALA A 34 -0.73 -6.53 0.77
CA ALA A 34 -0.75 -7.97 0.96
C ALA A 34 0.09 -8.37 2.18
N GLY A 35 -0.50 -9.25 3.00
CA GLY A 35 0.04 -9.75 4.25
C GLY A 35 -0.40 -11.18 4.47
N ARG A 36 0.15 -11.83 5.50
CA ARG A 36 -0.29 -13.18 5.89
C ARG A 36 -1.73 -13.18 6.40
N GLU A 37 -2.06 -12.16 7.18
CA GLU A 37 -3.40 -11.93 7.72
C GLU A 37 -4.10 -10.80 6.96
N PRO A 38 -5.45 -10.78 6.94
CA PRO A 38 -6.22 -9.67 6.42
C PRO A 38 -5.92 -8.35 7.16
N PHE A 39 -5.92 -7.24 6.43
CA PHE A 39 -5.79 -5.91 7.04
C PHE A 39 -7.16 -5.42 7.51
N SER A 40 -7.31 -5.14 8.80
CA SER A 40 -8.55 -4.60 9.37
C SER A 40 -8.71 -3.08 9.19
N HIS A 41 -7.61 -2.38 8.92
CA HIS A 41 -7.57 -0.92 8.79
C HIS A 41 -6.83 -0.53 7.51
N LEU A 42 -7.60 -0.33 6.45
CA LEU A 42 -7.15 0.20 5.17
C LEU A 42 -7.40 1.70 5.11
N ALA A 43 -6.44 2.46 4.59
CA ALA A 43 -6.63 3.86 4.25
C ALA A 43 -7.50 4.01 2.99
N PRO A 44 -8.07 5.20 2.70
CA PRO A 44 -8.96 5.39 1.54
C PRO A 44 -8.33 5.10 0.17
N HIS A 45 -7.01 5.09 0.07
CA HIS A 45 -6.23 4.79 -1.14
C HIS A 45 -5.66 3.36 -1.13
N GLU A 46 -6.00 2.56 -0.11
CA GLU A 46 -5.55 1.19 0.07
C GLU A 46 -6.65 0.17 -0.21
N GLU A 47 -6.27 -0.95 -0.85
CA GLU A 47 -7.12 -2.12 -1.09
C GLU A 47 -6.45 -3.43 -0.65
#